data_AF-A0A976HRV0-F1
#
_entry.id   AF-A0A976HRV0-F1
#
_cell.length_a   1.000
_cell.length_b   1.000
_cell.length_c   1.000
_cell.angle_alpha   90.00
_cell.angle_beta   90.00
_cell.angle_gamma   90.00
#
_symmetry.space_group_name_H-M   'P 1'
#
loop_
_entity.id
_entity.type
_entity.pdbx_description
1 polymer ?
#
loop_
_entity_poly.entity_id
_entity_poly.type
_entity_poly.pdbx_seq_one_letter_code
_entity_poly.pdbx_strand_id
1 'polypeptide(L)' 'ARRRGKKREDFCQYGHQCSLLRSCQVRYGWILYSSIKEMTEQAMRLDVNAIIGVDLDYETIGDSMLMVSANGTGVVLE' A
#
# COMPACT_ATOMS: atom_id res chain seq x y z
N ALA A 1 7.12 36.44 5.63
CA ALA A 1 5.85 36.16 6.34
C ALA A 1 5.72 34.65 6.57
N ARG A 2 5.64 34.21 7.83
CA ARG A 2 5.48 32.80 8.25
C ARG A 2 4.15 32.21 7.74
N ARG A 3 4.15 31.06 7.07
CA ARG A 3 3.13 29.99 7.24
C ARG A 3 3.72 28.60 6.98
N ARG A 4 4.07 27.94 8.10
CA ARG A 4 3.88 26.53 8.49
C ARG A 4 4.20 25.42 7.47
N GLY A 5 5.10 24.54 7.88
CA GLY A 5 5.44 23.30 7.19
C GLY A 5 4.22 22.42 6.91
N LYS A 6 4.21 21.85 5.70
CA LYS A 6 3.28 20.81 5.28
C LYS A 6 4.06 19.50 5.29
N LYS A 7 3.53 18.53 6.04
CA LYS A 7 4.15 17.23 6.33
C LYS A 7 4.55 16.51 5.03
N ARG A 8 5.73 15.90 5.06
CA ARG A 8 6.29 15.03 4.02
C ARG A 8 5.55 13.69 4.01
N GLU A 9 4.36 13.60 3.43
CA GLU A 9 3.68 12.32 3.19
C GLU A 9 2.83 12.37 1.91
N ASP A 10 3.36 12.94 0.83
CA ASP A 10 2.67 12.95 -0.46
C ASP A 10 3.36 11.98 -1.43
N PHE A 11 3.00 10.70 -1.30
CA PHE A 11 3.18 9.74 -2.38
C PHE A 11 2.41 10.30 -3.59
N CYS A 12 3.13 10.50 -4.70
CA CYS A 12 2.65 11.18 -5.91
C CYS A 12 1.31 10.59 -6.41
N GLN A 13 0.18 11.23 -6.07
CA GLN A 13 -1.13 10.64 -6.33
C GLN A 13 -1.80 11.07 -7.64
N TYR A 14 -1.45 12.20 -8.28
CA TYR A 14 -2.12 12.58 -9.53
C TYR A 14 -1.27 13.48 -10.45
N GLY A 15 -1.01 12.99 -11.66
CA GLY A 15 -1.02 13.75 -12.92
C GLY A 15 -0.07 14.95 -13.12
N HIS A 16 0.90 14.76 -14.02
CA HIS A 16 1.59 15.80 -14.82
C HIS A 16 2.65 16.69 -14.12
N GLN A 17 3.85 16.14 -13.96
CA GLN A 17 5.12 16.63 -14.58
C GLN A 17 6.30 15.84 -14.00
N CYS A 18 6.42 14.57 -14.37
CA CYS A 18 7.66 13.82 -14.16
C CYS A 18 8.37 13.66 -15.52
N SER A 19 8.99 14.74 -16.00
CA SER A 19 9.62 14.78 -17.33
C SER A 19 11.09 14.34 -17.35
N LEU A 20 11.69 13.86 -16.26
CA LEU A 20 13.15 13.69 -16.22
C LEU A 20 13.72 12.41 -15.57
N LEU A 21 12.91 11.43 -15.15
CA LEU A 21 13.43 10.15 -14.65
C LEU A 21 12.78 8.95 -15.36
N ARG A 22 13.38 8.57 -16.49
CA ARG A 22 12.97 7.47 -17.38
C ARG A 22 13.20 6.05 -16.81
N SER A 23 13.16 5.84 -15.50
CA SER A 23 13.43 4.52 -14.93
C SER A 23 12.78 4.22 -13.58
N CYS A 24 11.76 4.99 -13.15
CA CYS A 24 10.98 4.58 -11.96
C CYS A 24 9.96 3.49 -12.35
N GLN A 25 10.47 2.30 -12.65
CA GLN A 25 9.70 1.14 -13.04
C GLN A 25 9.35 0.34 -11.77
N VAL A 26 8.19 0.61 -11.17
CA VAL A 26 7.56 -0.36 -10.27
C VAL A 26 6.16 -0.64 -10.79
N ARG A 27 6.13 -1.32 -11.96
CA ARG A 27 4.88 -1.68 -12.66
C ARG A 27 3.94 -2.55 -11.80
N TYR A 28 4.45 -3.18 -10.74
CA TYR A 28 3.71 -4.11 -9.88
C TYR A 28 3.56 -3.65 -8.42
N GLY A 29 4.16 -2.52 -8.02
CA GLY A 29 4.14 -2.08 -6.62
C GLY A 29 2.78 -1.55 -6.16
N TRP A 30 1.93 -1.15 -7.11
CA TRP A 30 0.64 -0.52 -6.81
C TRP A 30 -0.39 -1.51 -6.24
N ILE A 31 -0.38 -2.77 -6.73
CA ILE A 31 -1.33 -3.81 -6.28
C ILE A 31 -1.07 -4.14 -4.80
N LEU A 32 0.21 -4.38 -4.45
CA LEU A 32 0.62 -4.61 -3.06
C LEU A 32 0.28 -3.44 -2.15
N TYR A 33 0.53 -2.22 -2.61
CA TYR A 33 0.22 -1.01 -1.85
C TYR A 33 -1.28 -0.89 -1.56
N SER A 34 -2.14 -1.16 -2.55
CA SER A 34 -3.60 -1.16 -2.35
C SER A 34 -4.04 -2.23 -1.35
N SER A 35 -3.55 -3.47 -1.49
CA SER A 35 -3.92 -4.59 -0.62
C SER A 35 -3.54 -4.33 0.85
N ILE A 36 -2.33 -3.84 1.12
CA ILE A 36 -1.89 -3.53 2.49
C ILE A 36 -2.67 -2.35 3.06
N LYS A 37 -2.96 -1.34 2.25
CA LYS A 37 -3.74 -0.19 2.68
C LYS A 37 -5.16 -0.61 3.09
N GLU A 38 -5.82 -1.42 2.27
CA GLU A 38 -7.15 -1.98 2.58
C GLU A 38 -7.10 -2.84 3.85
N MET A 39 -6.10 -3.70 4.00
CA MET A 39 -5.91 -4.52 5.21
C MET A 39 -5.73 -3.66 6.47
N THR A 40 -5.01 -2.54 6.36
CA THR A 40 -4.79 -1.59 7.46
C THR A 40 -6.08 -0.85 7.83
N GLU A 41 -6.86 -0.39 6.84
CA GLU A 41 -8.16 0.27 7.07
C GLU A 41 -9.18 -0.68 7.72
N GLN A 42 -9.09 -1.98 7.46
CA GLN A 42 -9.88 -3.00 8.15
C GLN A 42 -9.41 -3.20 9.60
N ALA A 43 -8.10 -3.34 9.83
CA ALA A 43 -7.54 -3.48 11.17
C ALA A 43 -7.86 -2.27 12.07
N MET A 44 -7.79 -1.05 11.52
CA MET A 44 -8.18 0.17 12.22
C MET A 44 -9.66 0.17 12.64
N ARG A 45 -10.55 -0.42 11.83
CA ARG A 45 -11.98 -0.54 12.20
C ARG A 45 -12.23 -1.58 13.29
N LEU A 46 -11.33 -2.55 13.43
CA LEU A 46 -11.39 -3.62 14.42
C LEU A 46 -10.64 -3.26 15.72
N ASP A 47 -10.13 -2.02 15.84
CA ASP A 47 -9.31 -1.53 16.97
C ASP A 47 -8.08 -2.41 17.27
N VAL A 48 -7.58 -3.06 16.22
CA VAL A 48 -6.38 -3.90 16.25
C VAL A 48 -5.14 -3.01 16.23
N ASN A 49 -4.20 -3.24 17.15
CA ASN A 49 -3.00 -2.41 17.26
C ASN A 49 -1.77 -2.97 16.53
N ALA A 50 -1.77 -4.25 16.18
CA ALA A 50 -0.74 -4.86 15.35
C ALA A 50 -1.30 -5.95 14.44
N ILE A 51 -0.76 -6.06 13.23
CA ILE A 51 -1.03 -7.18 12.32
C ILE A 51 0.25 -8.03 12.27
N ILE A 52 0.16 -9.28 12.70
CA ILE A 52 1.26 -10.23 12.72
C ILE A 52 1.05 -11.34 11.69
N GLY A 53 2.15 -11.93 11.23
CA GLY A 53 2.11 -13.00 10.25
C GLY A 53 1.46 -12.56 8.93
N VAL A 54 1.92 -11.43 8.39
CA VAL A 54 1.45 -10.95 7.09
C VAL A 54 2.01 -11.87 6.01
N ASP A 55 1.11 -12.51 5.26
CA ASP A 55 1.43 -13.39 4.14
C ASP A 55 0.85 -12.83 2.84
N LEU A 56 1.57 -13.01 1.74
CA LEU A 56 1.25 -12.44 0.44
C LEU A 56 1.19 -13.56 -0.60
N ASP A 57 -0.02 -13.89 -1.04
CA ASP A 57 -0.26 -14.91 -2.04
C ASP A 57 -0.36 -14.28 -3.43
N TYR A 58 0.48 -14.76 -4.36
CA TYR A 58 0.48 -14.34 -5.76
C TYR A 58 -0.07 -15.48 -6.61
N GLU A 59 -1.32 -15.36 -7.00
CA GLU A 59 -1.99 -16.36 -7.83
C GLU A 59 -2.11 -15.85 -9.26
N THR A 60 -1.74 -16.69 -10.23
CA THR A 60 -1.88 -16.34 -11.64
C THR A 60 -3.21 -16.89 -12.14
N ILE A 61 -4.13 -16.01 -12.50
CA ILE A 61 -5.40 -16.39 -13.12
C ILE A 61 -5.25 -16.24 -14.64
N GLY A 62 -5.01 -17.36 -15.31
CA GLY A 62 -4.74 -17.40 -16.76
C GLY A 62 -3.30 -17.03 -17.12
N ASP A 63 -3.07 -16.53 -18.34
CA ASP A 63 -1.72 -16.22 -18.84
C ASP A 63 -1.24 -14.78 -18.55
N SER A 64 -2.12 -13.90 -18.08
CA SER A 64 -1.81 -12.45 -18.03
C SER A 64 -2.29 -11.71 -16.78
N MET A 65 -3.11 -12.34 -15.93
CA MET A 65 -3.67 -11.69 -14.75
C MET A 65 -3.05 -12.25 -13.48
N LEU A 66 -2.48 -11.36 -12.67
CA LEU A 66 -1.94 -11.68 -11.35
C LEU A 66 -2.90 -11.15 -10.29
N MET A 67 -3.39 -12.06 -9.47
CA MET A 67 -4.12 -11.76 -8.24
C MET A 67 -3.12 -11.72 -7.09
N VAL A 68 -3.22 -10.68 -6.27
CA VAL A 68 -2.42 -10.56 -5.04
C VAL A 68 -3.38 -10.51 -3.87
N SER A 69 -3.28 -11.48 -2.96
CA SER A 69 -4.01 -11.48 -1.70
C SER A 69 -3.06 -11.19 -0.56
N ALA A 70 -3.49 -10.36 0.39
CA ALA A 70 -2.75 -10.09 1.62
C ALA A 70 -3.55 -10.63 2.80
N ASN A 71 -2.95 -11.57 3.53
CA ASN A 71 -3.53 -12.19 4.71
C ASN A 71 -2.69 -11.81 5.94
N GLY A 72 -3.33 -11.73 7.11
CA GLY A 72 -2.62 -11.42 8.35
C GLY A 72 -3.53 -11.58 9.57
N THR A 73 -2.93 -11.75 10.74
CA THR A 73 -3.65 -11.88 12.01
C THR A 73 -3.58 -10.57 12.79
N GLY A 74 -4.75 -9.96 13.03
CA GLY A 74 -4.84 -8.79 13.90
C GLY A 74 -4.79 -9.18 15.37
N VAL A 75 -3.88 -8.57 16.13
CA VAL A 75 -3.77 -8.74 17.58
C VAL A 75 -3.89 -7.39 18.28
N VAL A 76 -4.46 -7.43 19.49
CA VAL A 76 -4.44 -6.32 20.44
C VAL A 76 -3.44 -6.67 21.53
N LEU A 77 -2.30 -5.98 21.53
CA LEU A 77 -1.31 -6.03 22.59
C LEU A 77 -1.71 -5.04 23.70
N GLU A 78 -1.88 -5.51 24.92
CA GLU A 78 -2.01 -4.70 26.14
C GLU A 78 -0.67 -4.56 26.86
#